data_AF-A0A7V2JRG1-F1
#
_entry.id   AF-A0A7V2JRG1-F1
#
_cell.length_a   1.000
_cell.length_b   1.000
_cell.length_c   1.000
_cell.angle_alpha   90.00
_cell.angle_beta   90.00
_cell.angle_gamma   90.00
#
_symmetry.space_group_name_H-M   'P 1'
#
loop_
_entity.id
_entity.type
_entity.pdbx_description
1 polymer ?
#
loop_
_entity_poly.entity_id
_entity_poly.type
_entity_poly.pdbx_seq_one_letter_code
_entity_poly.pdbx_strand_id
1 'polypeptide(L)'
;MSKEKFHTHIGGQAVLEGVMMRGKDKYVIAVRKPNKEITVEDRTVPTLGKRFPVLKKPLLRGTLALVEAMLLAVQAIGFSAKESTEEEVDISNRDLALSVIIGFTLAIGLFFIFPVWITKIINGKLFDVSHLPFWNSTIMINLVEGAIRIGIFLGYLY
;
A
#
# COMPACT_ATOMS: atom_id res chain seq x y z
N MET A 1 -39.26 26.33 4.64
CA MET A 1 -38.38 25.81 3.57
C MET A 1 -37.57 24.64 4.11
N SER A 2 -37.98 23.42 3.78
CA SER A 2 -37.18 22.22 4.05
C SER A 2 -35.92 22.29 3.20
N LYS A 3 -34.74 22.34 3.83
CA LYS A 3 -33.45 22.28 3.10
C LYS A 3 -33.36 20.88 2.45
N GLU A 4 -33.35 20.82 1.13
CA GLU A 4 -33.08 19.57 0.42
C GLU A 4 -31.77 18.97 0.93
N LYS A 5 -31.85 17.76 1.49
CA LYS A 5 -30.69 17.00 1.95
C LYS A 5 -30.00 16.39 0.74
N PHE A 6 -28.92 17.02 0.27
CA PHE A 6 -28.06 16.42 -0.75
C PHE A 6 -27.29 15.24 -0.14
N HIS A 7 -27.62 14.03 -0.60
CA HIS A 7 -26.83 12.83 -0.26
C HIS A 7 -25.52 12.86 -1.05
N THR A 8 -24.43 13.15 -0.36
CA THR A 8 -23.07 13.08 -0.91
C THR A 8 -22.33 11.90 -0.27
N HIS A 9 -21.50 11.23 -1.07
CA HIS A 9 -20.66 10.14 -0.56
C HIS A 9 -19.42 10.79 0.06
N ILE A 10 -19.31 10.68 1.38
CA ILE A 10 -18.13 11.11 2.15
C ILE A 10 -17.55 9.86 2.80
N GLY A 11 -16.25 9.68 2.65
CA GLY A 11 -15.47 8.68 3.36
C GLY A 11 -14.28 9.35 4.05
N GLY A 12 -13.51 8.57 4.79
CA GLY A 12 -12.34 9.09 5.46
C GLY A 12 -11.36 8.00 5.85
N GLN A 13 -10.19 8.45 6.30
CA GLN A 13 -9.12 7.61 6.82
C GLN A 13 -8.52 8.31 8.06
N ALA A 14 -8.13 7.52 9.06
CA ALA A 14 -7.31 8.03 10.15
C ALA A 14 -5.88 8.33 9.66
N VAL A 15 -5.30 9.43 10.14
CA VAL A 15 -3.91 9.81 9.87
C VAL A 15 -3.19 10.09 11.20
N LEU A 16 -1.89 10.38 11.17
CA LEU A 16 -1.12 10.61 12.40
C LEU A 16 -1.65 11.85 13.12
N GLU A 17 -2.04 11.71 14.39
CA GLU A 17 -2.61 12.80 15.20
C GLU A 17 -3.78 13.56 14.53
N GLY A 18 -4.54 12.89 13.66
CA GLY A 18 -5.50 13.57 12.80
C GLY A 18 -6.49 12.69 12.05
N VAL A 19 -7.34 13.35 11.25
CA VAL A 19 -8.36 12.70 10.41
C VAL A 19 -8.34 13.28 8.99
N MET A 20 -8.58 12.41 8.01
CA MET A 20 -8.75 12.77 6.61
C MET A 20 -10.16 12.43 6.16
N MET A 21 -10.86 13.40 5.56
CA MET A 21 -12.20 13.24 4.99
C MET A 21 -12.17 13.56 3.50
N ARG A 22 -12.79 12.69 2.69
CA ARG A 22 -12.86 12.82 1.22
C ARG A 22 -14.32 12.89 0.79
N GLY A 23 -14.65 13.99 0.11
CA GLY A 23 -15.87 14.14 -0.67
C GLY A 23 -15.64 13.83 -2.16
N LYS A 24 -16.61 14.19 -3.00
CA LYS A 24 -16.59 13.92 -4.44
C LYS A 24 -15.44 14.61 -5.18
N ASP A 25 -15.21 15.89 -4.89
CA ASP A 25 -14.25 16.73 -5.62
C ASP A 25 -13.13 17.29 -4.72
N LYS A 26 -13.26 17.17 -3.40
CA LYS A 26 -12.31 17.68 -2.40
C LYS A 26 -12.00 16.66 -1.33
N TYR A 27 -10.84 16.77 -0.73
CA TYR A 27 -10.50 16.10 0.53
C TYR A 27 -9.83 17.08 1.48
N VAL A 28 -10.02 16.84 2.77
CA VAL A 28 -9.56 17.70 3.85
C VAL A 28 -8.83 16.84 4.86
N ILE A 29 -7.67 17.31 5.32
CA ILE A 29 -6.89 16.66 6.38
C ILE A 29 -6.80 17.63 7.55
N ALA A 30 -7.15 17.18 8.75
CA ALA A 30 -7.01 17.94 9.97
C ALA A 30 -6.04 17.21 10.91
N VAL A 31 -4.99 17.89 11.36
CA VAL A 31 -3.90 17.31 12.17
C VAL A 31 -3.67 18.18 13.39
N ARG A 32 -3.51 17.55 14.54
CA ARG A 32 -3.16 18.22 15.79
C ARG A 32 -1.64 18.33 15.92
N LYS A 33 -1.16 19.56 16.03
CA LYS A 33 0.25 19.89 16.24
C LYS A 33 0.69 19.59 17.69
N PRO A 34 2.01 19.46 17.94
CA PRO A 34 2.55 19.36 19.30
C PRO A 34 2.13 20.51 20.22
N ASN A 35 2.03 21.73 19.68
CA ASN A 35 1.54 22.93 20.37
C ASN A 35 0.02 22.92 20.65
N LYS A 36 -0.67 21.81 20.36
CA LYS A 36 -2.13 21.59 20.51
C LYS A 36 -3.02 22.36 19.54
N GLU A 37 -2.46 23.11 18.59
CA GLU A 37 -3.23 23.74 17.52
C GLU A 37 -3.64 22.70 16.47
N ILE A 38 -4.71 22.98 15.73
CA ILE A 38 -5.18 22.12 14.64
C ILE A 38 -4.86 22.81 13.33
N THR A 39 -4.07 22.17 12.48
CA THR A 39 -3.83 22.62 11.10
C THR A 39 -4.73 21.83 10.16
N VAL A 40 -5.30 22.53 9.18
CA VAL A 40 -6.22 21.96 8.21
C VAL A 40 -5.73 22.25 6.80
N GLU A 41 -5.68 21.22 5.97
CA GLU A 41 -5.34 21.33 4.56
C GLU A 41 -6.52 20.88 3.69
N ASP A 42 -6.97 21.75 2.78
CA ASP A 42 -7.98 21.44 1.75
C ASP A 42 -7.29 21.27 0.40
N ARG A 43 -7.53 20.14 -0.25
CA ARG A 43 -7.01 19.84 -1.58
C ARG A 43 -8.11 19.28 -2.48
N THR A 44 -7.97 19.55 -3.78
CA THR A 44 -8.84 18.98 -4.81
C THR A 44 -8.45 17.54 -5.11
N VAL A 45 -9.43 16.65 -5.26
CA VAL A 45 -9.18 15.25 -5.65
C VAL A 45 -8.73 15.21 -7.12
N PRO A 46 -7.49 14.78 -7.42
CA PRO A 46 -7.07 14.59 -8.80
C PRO A 46 -7.91 13.47 -9.41
N THR A 47 -8.58 13.75 -10.53
CA THR A 47 -9.38 12.74 -11.25
C THR A 47 -8.76 12.50 -12.63
N LEU A 48 -7.80 11.59 -12.71
CA LEU A 48 -7.16 11.20 -13.97
C LEU A 48 -8.19 10.59 -14.95
N GLY A 49 -9.27 10.00 -14.41
CA GLY A 49 -10.39 9.47 -15.18
C GLY A 49 -11.22 10.54 -15.89
N LYS A 50 -11.15 11.83 -15.49
CA LYS A 50 -11.76 12.94 -16.25
C LYS A 50 -10.92 13.29 -17.49
N ARG A 51 -9.60 13.08 -17.43
CA ARG A 51 -8.64 13.44 -18.50
C ARG A 51 -8.58 12.40 -19.62
N PHE A 52 -8.76 11.11 -19.32
CA PHE A 52 -8.70 10.04 -20.32
C PHE A 52 -9.94 9.13 -20.27
N PRO A 53 -10.84 9.19 -21.29
CA PRO A 53 -12.09 8.41 -21.32
C PRO A 53 -11.88 6.89 -21.28
N VAL A 54 -10.75 6.41 -21.82
CA VAL A 54 -10.40 4.98 -21.85
C VAL A 54 -10.26 4.40 -20.43
N LEU A 55 -9.83 5.21 -19.46
CA LEU A 55 -9.66 4.80 -18.06
C LEU A 55 -11.00 4.56 -17.32
N LYS A 56 -12.14 4.87 -17.95
CA LYS A 56 -13.47 4.63 -17.38
C LYS A 56 -14.01 3.21 -17.62
N LYS A 57 -13.32 2.38 -18.42
CA LYS A 57 -13.70 0.97 -18.63
C LYS A 57 -13.64 0.19 -17.31
N PRO A 58 -14.53 -0.80 -17.05
CA PRO A 58 -14.74 -1.39 -15.72
C PRO A 58 -13.49 -1.91 -15.02
N LEU A 59 -12.57 -2.57 -15.74
CA LEU A 59 -11.30 -3.04 -15.17
C LEU A 59 -10.33 -1.87 -14.86
N LEU A 60 -10.14 -0.99 -15.83
CA LEU A 60 -9.23 0.17 -15.70
C LEU A 60 -9.73 1.19 -14.67
N ARG A 61 -11.05 1.31 -14.52
CA ARG A 61 -11.70 2.20 -13.55
C ARG A 61 -11.38 1.76 -12.12
N GLY A 62 -11.43 0.46 -11.84
CA GLY A 62 -11.10 -0.09 -10.53
C GLY A 62 -9.63 0.12 -10.17
N THR A 63 -8.72 -0.25 -11.07
CA THR A 63 -7.28 -0.04 -10.89
C THR A 63 -6.95 1.44 -10.69
N LEU A 64 -7.55 2.32 -11.50
CA LEU A 64 -7.33 3.75 -11.36
C LEU A 64 -7.83 4.27 -10.01
N ALA A 65 -9.03 3.88 -9.58
CA ALA A 65 -9.59 4.30 -8.30
C ALA A 65 -8.71 3.84 -7.12
N LEU A 66 -8.14 2.63 -7.21
CA LEU A 66 -7.20 2.11 -6.22
C LEU A 66 -5.91 2.96 -6.19
N VAL A 67 -5.31 3.22 -7.34
CA VAL A 67 -4.09 4.04 -7.43
C VAL A 67 -4.33 5.45 -6.91
N GLU A 68 -5.43 6.10 -7.30
CA GLU A 68 -5.81 7.43 -6.80
C GLU A 68 -6.01 7.41 -5.28
N ALA A 69 -6.66 6.38 -4.73
CA ALA A 69 -6.85 6.24 -3.28
C ALA A 69 -5.51 6.05 -2.54
N MET A 70 -4.62 5.20 -3.06
CA MET A 70 -3.28 4.98 -2.48
C MET A 70 -2.44 6.25 -2.49
N LEU A 71 -2.43 6.99 -3.60
CA LEU A 71 -1.71 8.26 -3.70
C LEU A 71 -2.21 9.30 -2.70
N LEU A 72 -3.54 9.39 -2.52
CA LEU A 72 -4.13 10.27 -1.52
C LEU A 72 -3.77 9.84 -0.10
N ALA A 73 -3.79 8.53 0.19
CA ALA A 73 -3.45 8.01 1.50
C ALA A 73 -1.98 8.31 1.87
N VAL A 74 -1.04 8.07 0.96
CA VAL A 74 0.39 8.36 1.17
C VAL A 74 0.62 9.85 1.39
N GLN A 75 -0.03 10.71 0.61
CA GLN A 75 0.06 12.17 0.80
C GLN A 75 -0.52 12.61 2.14
N ALA A 76 -1.66 12.04 2.55
CA ALA A 76 -2.30 12.40 3.81
C ALA A 76 -1.45 11.98 5.02
N ILE A 77 -0.85 10.79 4.96
CA ILE A 77 0.10 10.32 5.99
C ILE A 77 1.32 11.23 6.03
N GLY A 78 1.94 11.54 4.89
CA GLY A 78 3.12 12.40 4.81
C GLY A 78 2.86 13.80 5.36
N PHE A 79 1.72 14.42 5.00
CA PHE A 79 1.30 15.70 5.57
C PHE A 79 1.10 15.60 7.10
N SER A 80 0.40 14.57 7.57
CA SER A 80 0.16 14.39 9.00
C SER A 80 1.44 14.18 9.80
N ALA A 81 2.41 13.43 9.26
CA ALA A 81 3.71 13.23 9.88
C ALA A 81 4.51 14.54 10.00
N LYS A 82 4.47 15.36 8.93
CA LYS A 82 5.15 16.66 8.91
C LYS A 82 4.56 17.62 9.94
N GLU A 83 3.24 17.71 10.02
CA GLU A 83 2.58 18.63 10.96
C GLU A 83 2.54 18.11 12.41
N SER A 84 2.65 16.80 12.64
CA SER A 84 2.64 16.22 13.99
C SER A 84 3.99 16.31 14.70
N THR A 85 5.03 16.82 14.06
CA THR A 85 6.42 16.82 14.55
C THR A 85 6.92 18.26 14.74
N GLU A 86 7.75 18.52 15.77
CA GLU A 86 8.32 19.86 16.03
C GLU A 86 9.52 20.19 15.14
N GLU A 87 10.22 19.17 14.65
CA GLU A 87 11.27 19.32 13.64
C GLU A 87 10.63 19.61 12.27
N GLU A 88 11.10 20.64 11.58
CA GLU A 88 10.80 20.85 10.16
C GLU A 88 11.48 19.74 9.34
N VAL A 89 10.89 18.55 9.36
CA VAL A 89 11.30 17.46 8.48
C VAL A 89 10.74 17.80 7.10
N ASP A 90 11.61 18.32 6.22
CA ASP A 90 11.23 18.55 4.83
C ASP A 90 11.25 17.22 4.07
N ILE A 91 10.16 16.47 4.23
CA ILE A 91 9.98 15.19 3.52
C ILE A 91 9.71 15.51 2.04
N SER A 92 10.72 15.29 1.19
CA SER A 92 10.56 15.49 -0.25
C SER A 92 9.63 14.44 -0.84
N ASN A 93 8.85 14.81 -1.86
CA ASN A 93 8.06 13.85 -2.65
C ASN A 93 8.93 12.71 -3.22
N ARG A 94 10.23 12.97 -3.46
CA ARG A 94 11.19 11.94 -3.88
C ARG A 94 11.48 10.93 -2.78
N ASP A 95 11.62 11.39 -1.54
CA ASP A 95 11.93 10.52 -0.40
C ASP A 95 10.74 9.60 -0.10
N LEU A 96 9.52 10.14 -0.14
CA LEU A 96 8.30 9.33 -0.07
C LEU A 96 8.23 8.28 -1.18
N ALA A 97 8.50 8.68 -2.43
CA ALA A 97 8.50 7.76 -3.55
C ALA A 97 9.57 6.66 -3.39
N LEU A 98 10.77 7.02 -2.92
CA LEU A 98 11.85 6.08 -2.66
C LEU A 98 11.50 5.10 -1.54
N SER A 99 10.95 5.57 -0.41
CA SER A 99 10.51 4.71 0.69
C SER A 99 9.46 3.70 0.23
N VAL A 100 8.49 4.13 -0.59
CA VAL A 100 7.48 3.25 -1.18
C VAL A 100 8.15 2.21 -2.09
N ILE A 101 9.04 2.62 -2.99
CA ILE A 101 9.75 1.70 -3.90
C ILE A 101 10.58 0.68 -3.14
N ILE A 102 11.33 1.11 -2.12
CA ILE A 102 12.15 0.24 -1.27
C ILE A 102 11.25 -0.76 -0.54
N GLY A 103 10.15 -0.29 0.06
CA GLY A 103 9.19 -1.15 0.75
C GLY A 103 8.61 -2.24 -0.16
N PHE A 104 8.16 -1.87 -1.35
CA PHE A 104 7.68 -2.83 -2.35
C PHE A 104 8.79 -3.78 -2.82
N THR A 105 10.00 -3.29 -3.02
CA THR A 105 11.15 -4.12 -3.45
C THR A 105 11.49 -5.15 -2.39
N LEU A 106 11.54 -4.76 -1.12
CA LEU A 106 11.77 -5.67 0.00
C LEU A 106 10.64 -6.66 0.15
N ALA A 107 9.38 -6.24 0.01
CA ALA A 107 8.23 -7.13 0.07
C ALA A 107 8.26 -8.18 -1.05
N ILE A 108 8.54 -7.77 -2.30
CA ILE A 108 8.68 -8.70 -3.43
C ILE A 108 9.88 -9.63 -3.21
N GLY A 109 11.00 -9.08 -2.74
CA GLY A 109 12.20 -9.83 -2.41
C GLY A 109 11.91 -10.92 -1.38
N LEU A 110 11.33 -10.56 -0.24
CA LEU A 110 11.11 -11.44 0.90
C LEU A 110 9.97 -12.44 0.69
N PHE A 111 8.85 -12.03 0.06
CA PHE A 111 7.65 -12.88 -0.03
C PHE A 111 7.49 -13.61 -1.35
N PHE A 112 8.21 -13.22 -2.41
CA PHE A 112 8.13 -13.88 -3.72
C PHE A 112 9.46 -14.48 -4.15
N ILE A 113 10.52 -13.67 -4.19
CA ILE A 113 11.81 -14.11 -4.72
C ILE A 113 12.50 -15.09 -3.76
N PHE A 114 12.52 -14.75 -2.47
CA PHE A 114 13.22 -15.52 -1.44
C PHE A 114 12.67 -16.94 -1.25
N PRO A 115 11.34 -17.18 -1.15
CA PRO A 115 10.80 -18.54 -1.08
C PRO A 115 11.16 -19.39 -2.31
N VAL A 116 11.08 -18.81 -3.51
CA VAL A 116 11.41 -19.48 -4.78
C VAL A 116 12.91 -19.80 -4.85
N TRP A 117 13.75 -18.91 -4.33
CA TRP A 117 15.19 -19.13 -4.29
C TRP A 117 15.55 -20.27 -3.33
N ILE A 118 14.92 -20.33 -2.15
CA ILE A 118 15.09 -21.44 -1.19
C ILE A 118 14.71 -22.77 -1.84
N THR A 119 13.54 -22.84 -2.48
CA THR A 119 13.12 -24.10 -3.14
C THR A 119 14.07 -24.51 -4.25
N LYS A 120 14.65 -23.56 -5.00
CA LYS A 120 15.66 -23.88 -6.02
C LYS A 120 16.96 -24.44 -5.42
N ILE A 121 17.38 -23.98 -4.25
CA ILE A 121 18.56 -24.52 -3.56
C ILE A 121 18.30 -25.92 -3.05
N ILE A 122 17.16 -26.15 -2.41
CA ILE A 122 16.74 -27.47 -1.91
C ILE A 122 16.69 -28.47 -3.06
N ASN A 123 16.13 -28.08 -4.20
CA ASN A 123 15.95 -28.95 -5.36
C ASN A 123 17.19 -29.01 -6.26
N GLY A 124 18.19 -28.19 -5.96
CA GLY A 124 19.41 -28.04 -6.75
C GLY A 124 20.52 -28.98 -6.29
N LYS A 125 21.62 -28.99 -7.05
CA LYS A 125 22.79 -29.85 -6.81
C LYS A 125 23.48 -29.70 -5.45
N LEU A 126 23.11 -28.68 -4.66
CA LEU A 126 23.67 -28.40 -3.33
C LEU A 126 23.10 -29.29 -2.23
N PHE A 127 21.82 -29.67 -2.32
CA PHE A 127 21.13 -30.50 -1.33
C PHE A 127 20.48 -31.75 -1.94
N ASP A 128 20.83 -32.05 -3.20
CA ASP A 128 20.24 -33.02 -4.11
C ASP A 128 19.27 -34.01 -3.45
N VAL A 129 18.06 -33.58 -3.10
CA VAL A 129 17.00 -34.41 -2.50
C VAL A 129 16.16 -35.10 -3.58
N SER A 130 16.54 -34.92 -4.85
CA SER A 130 15.85 -35.49 -6.01
C SER A 130 15.93 -37.02 -6.06
N HIS A 131 16.87 -37.62 -5.32
CA HIS A 131 16.97 -39.08 -5.15
C HIS A 131 15.89 -39.66 -4.22
N LEU A 132 15.17 -38.83 -3.45
CA LEU A 132 14.07 -39.33 -2.61
C LEU A 132 12.89 -39.73 -3.50
N PRO A 133 12.30 -40.93 -3.30
CA PRO A 133 11.30 -41.50 -4.20
C PRO A 133 10.02 -40.66 -4.36
N PHE A 134 9.74 -39.78 -3.40
CA PHE A 134 8.57 -38.89 -3.40
C PHE A 134 8.84 -37.49 -3.99
N TRP A 135 10.11 -37.15 -4.24
CA TRP A 135 10.59 -35.81 -4.61
C TRP A 135 10.61 -35.52 -6.12
N ASN A 136 10.22 -36.50 -6.95
CA ASN A 136 10.11 -36.33 -8.39
C ASN A 136 8.73 -35.82 -8.87
N SER A 137 7.73 -35.76 -7.98
CA SER A 137 6.40 -35.29 -8.38
C SER A 137 6.33 -33.75 -8.33
N THR A 138 5.85 -33.14 -9.41
CA THR A 138 5.61 -31.67 -9.48
C THR A 138 4.70 -31.19 -8.34
N ILE A 139 3.78 -32.04 -7.89
CA ILE A 139 2.86 -31.76 -6.79
C ILE A 139 3.61 -31.62 -5.46
N MET A 140 4.55 -32.52 -5.15
CA MET A 140 5.32 -32.45 -3.90
C MET A 140 6.19 -31.18 -3.85
N ILE A 141 6.82 -30.82 -4.96
CA ILE A 141 7.63 -29.59 -5.06
C ILE A 141 6.77 -28.35 -4.81
N ASN A 142 5.58 -28.27 -5.41
CA ASN A 142 4.66 -27.16 -5.21
C ASN A 142 4.11 -27.10 -3.77
N LEU A 143 3.89 -28.24 -3.12
CA LEU A 143 3.47 -28.29 -1.72
C LEU A 143 4.57 -27.80 -0.77
N VAL A 144 5.82 -28.20 -1.00
CA VAL A 144 6.98 -27.74 -0.22
C VAL A 144 7.18 -26.23 -0.42
N GLU A 145 7.07 -25.73 -1.64
CA GLU A 145 7.11 -24.30 -1.92
C GLU A 145 6.01 -23.53 -1.18
N GLY A 146 4.79 -24.05 -1.21
CA GLY A 146 3.65 -23.48 -0.47
C GLY A 146 3.91 -23.47 1.04
N ALA A 147 4.42 -24.57 1.60
CA ALA A 147 4.75 -24.68 3.02
C ALA A 147 5.85 -23.69 3.43
N ILE A 148 6.88 -23.52 2.62
CA ILE A 148 7.95 -22.53 2.85
C ILE A 148 7.39 -21.11 2.84
N ARG A 149 6.53 -20.76 1.87
CA ARG A 149 5.87 -19.45 1.81
C ARG A 149 5.03 -19.18 3.06
N ILE A 150 4.24 -20.16 3.49
CA ILE A 150 3.43 -20.05 4.72
C ILE A 150 4.34 -19.91 5.94
N GLY A 151 5.41 -20.70 6.04
CA GLY A 151 6.38 -20.62 7.14
C GLY A 151 7.04 -19.26 7.24
N ILE A 152 7.49 -18.69 6.12
CA ILE A 152 8.06 -17.33 6.07
C ILE A 152 7.02 -16.28 6.47
N PHE A 153 5.78 -16.42 5.99
CA PHE A 153 4.69 -15.50 6.36
C PHE A 153 4.39 -15.54 7.85
N LEU A 154 4.27 -16.74 8.44
CA LEU A 154 4.06 -16.89 9.88
C LEU A 154 5.26 -16.38 10.68
N GLY A 155 6.49 -16.69 10.25
CA GLY A 155 7.70 -16.20 10.91
C GLY A 155 7.90 -14.69 10.80
N TYR A 156 7.28 -14.01 9.83
CA TYR A 156 7.24 -12.55 9.76
C TYR A 156 6.19 -11.94 10.70
N LEU A 157 5.09 -12.66 10.95
CA LEU A 157 3.97 -12.19 11.76
C LEU A 157 4.28 -12.21 13.27
N TYR A 158 5.12 -13.15 13.71
CA TYR A 158 5.54 -13.34 15.10
C TYR A 158 6.90 -12.69 15.36
#